data_AF-A0A397CNI2-F1
#
_entry.id   AF-A0A397CNI2-F1
#
_cell.length_a   1.000
_cell.length_b   1.000
_cell.length_c   1.000
_cell.angle_alpha   90.00
_cell.angle_beta   90.00
_cell.angle_gamma   90.00
#
_symmetry.space_group_name_H-M   'P 1'
#
loop_
_entity.id
_entity.type
_entity.pdbx_description
1 polymer ?
#
loop_
_entity_poly.entity_id
_entity_poly.type
_entity_poly.pdbx_seq_one_letter_code
_entity_poly.pdbx_strand_id
1 'polypeptide(L)'
;NPYAGVKYDLSGGDVDRSPAFDPTFDLHRKHILFISVGIRGHTTPLLRIAEDMVRRGCNVSFATHDSGKEWVQRTGARFVSAGAFPISAEVLRDKLQAITRDASNFRGILNMFNDIYIPTAQPMFDALFPVVSLDPPDLVVVDIATIGGHDLVHKLGLPYLVNSPSILFDIGGTPSYVPAWGTGFSIHMSLWNRCMNLLFPRLLSVALTPPFMQLQLTPYRSQHDMFKGSRVLVNTAVGLEYPRPLSPLVELVGPIIPLDAFNESASDAALPPLVTQWMVGDDGLHGVIYVCLGSLSYIDAWQAQAIVEGLSNPNDPAYRVLWTLPNDQRGALPQALPPTFRIKVMSSTFPHLRLLAHSSVKLVISHCGMVSAQEALVFGKPILCLPFLVDQPDVAARVVDAGAGLVLDKTHFTAEEVRQKALMLLRNASYARNAARVGAALRSAGGIERVTDIIASTLQFGTHHLTPVDLKLPWHKVVMLDVWAVYAALFCSSVVFMRIVGILIMQGLYALARMCTDVCGGAHKLMQFHHPVATPPRR
;
A
#
# COMPACT_ATOMS: atom_id res chain seq x y z
N ASN A 1 -30.45 21.98 -10.99
CA ASN A 1 -29.88 20.88 -10.17
C ASN A 1 -28.88 21.52 -9.21
N PRO A 2 -29.16 21.64 -7.89
CA PRO A 2 -28.19 22.21 -6.94
C PRO A 2 -26.90 21.37 -6.83
N TYR A 3 -26.86 20.18 -7.45
CA TYR A 3 -25.72 19.27 -7.53
C TYR A 3 -24.88 19.41 -8.82
N ALA A 4 -25.15 20.41 -9.67
CA ALA A 4 -24.36 20.63 -10.88
C ALA A 4 -23.06 21.39 -10.58
N GLY A 5 -21.93 20.67 -10.57
CA GLY A 5 -20.58 21.24 -10.52
C GLY A 5 -19.71 20.79 -9.34
N VAL A 6 -19.73 19.50 -9.00
CA VAL A 6 -18.68 18.94 -8.12
C VAL A 6 -17.45 18.69 -9.00
N LYS A 7 -16.38 19.42 -8.77
CA LYS A 7 -15.06 19.12 -9.33
C LYS A 7 -14.37 18.23 -8.30
N TYR A 8 -14.11 16.99 -8.66
CA TYR A 8 -13.65 15.98 -7.73
C TYR A 8 -12.12 16.06 -7.66
N ASP A 9 -11.58 16.05 -6.46
CA ASP A 9 -10.16 16.23 -6.18
C ASP A 9 -9.79 15.29 -5.04
N LEU A 10 -8.69 14.55 -5.18
CA LEU A 10 -8.14 13.69 -4.13
C LEU A 10 -6.83 14.25 -3.57
N SER A 11 -6.27 15.28 -4.21
CA SER A 11 -5.02 15.91 -3.80
C SER A 11 -5.20 16.70 -2.51
N GLY A 12 -4.50 16.32 -1.45
CA GLY A 12 -4.64 16.89 -0.12
C GLY A 12 -3.64 17.96 0.26
N GLY A 13 -2.78 18.37 -0.67
CA GLY A 13 -1.74 19.39 -0.43
C GLY A 13 -2.25 20.81 -0.18
N ASP A 14 -3.53 20.99 0.15
CA ASP A 14 -4.11 22.29 0.43
C ASP A 14 -3.74 22.72 1.86
N VAL A 15 -2.55 23.34 1.95
CA VAL A 15 -1.97 23.82 3.21
C VAL A 15 -2.89 24.80 3.93
N ASP A 16 -3.81 25.45 3.19
CA ASP A 16 -4.79 26.41 3.69
C ASP A 16 -5.91 25.74 4.51
N ARG A 17 -6.05 24.42 4.45
CA ARG A 17 -7.02 23.64 5.26
C ARG A 17 -6.48 23.21 6.61
N SER A 18 -5.21 23.51 6.91
CA SER A 18 -4.63 23.19 8.22
C SER A 18 -5.33 23.98 9.33
N PRO A 19 -5.75 23.33 10.44
CA PRO A 19 -6.17 24.04 11.63
C PRO A 19 -5.09 25.04 12.07
N ALA A 20 -5.54 26.23 12.50
CA ALA A 20 -4.65 27.23 13.09
C ALA A 20 -4.20 26.77 14.48
N PHE A 21 -3.03 27.25 14.92
CA PHE A 21 -2.51 26.95 16.25
C PHE A 21 -3.46 27.46 17.35
N ASP A 22 -3.84 26.56 18.26
CA ASP A 22 -4.69 26.87 19.41
C ASP A 22 -3.93 26.60 20.73
N PRO A 23 -3.57 27.65 21.51
CA PRO A 23 -2.89 27.49 22.80
C PRO A 23 -3.81 26.92 23.88
N THR A 24 -5.13 26.90 23.66
CA THR A 24 -6.15 26.36 24.57
C THR A 24 -6.69 25.00 24.12
N PHE A 25 -5.97 24.33 23.21
CA PHE A 25 -6.36 23.05 22.63
C PHE A 25 -6.72 22.00 23.69
N ASP A 26 -7.92 21.44 23.54
CA ASP A 26 -8.43 20.32 24.32
C ASP A 26 -9.10 19.31 23.37
N LEU A 27 -8.49 18.14 23.23
CA LEU A 27 -8.97 17.08 22.34
C LEU A 27 -10.41 16.64 22.66
N HIS A 28 -10.82 16.67 23.94
CA HIS A 28 -12.14 16.19 24.36
C HIS A 28 -13.28 17.09 23.87
N ARG A 29 -12.98 18.34 23.52
CA ARG A 29 -13.94 19.30 22.95
C ARG A 29 -14.03 19.22 21.43
N LYS A 30 -13.18 18.42 20.78
CA LYS A 30 -13.12 18.30 19.33
C LYS A 30 -14.00 17.17 18.83
N HIS A 31 -14.75 17.43 17.75
CA HIS A 31 -15.54 16.43 17.05
C HIS A 31 -14.71 15.79 15.95
N ILE A 32 -14.53 14.48 16.02
CA ILE A 32 -13.73 13.71 15.08
C ILE A 32 -14.64 12.74 14.33
N LEU A 33 -14.60 12.81 13.00
CA LEU A 33 -15.37 11.94 12.12
C LEU A 33 -14.46 10.93 11.43
N PHE A 34 -14.70 9.64 11.66
CA PHE A 34 -14.09 8.58 10.88
C PHE A 34 -14.99 8.23 9.68
N ILE A 35 -14.43 8.03 8.50
CA ILE A 35 -15.19 7.62 7.31
C ILE A 35 -14.53 6.39 6.67
N SER A 36 -15.29 5.31 6.49
CA SER A 36 -14.80 4.06 5.92
C SER A 36 -15.82 3.39 4.99
N VAL A 37 -15.34 2.88 3.86
CA VAL A 37 -16.06 1.87 3.07
C VAL A 37 -16.45 0.67 3.93
N GLY A 38 -17.60 0.06 3.67
CA GLY A 38 -18.22 -1.01 4.46
C GLY A 38 -17.55 -2.37 4.30
N ILE A 39 -16.21 -2.41 4.29
CA ILE A 39 -15.40 -3.59 4.05
C ILE A 39 -14.48 -3.81 5.25
N ARG A 40 -14.57 -4.99 5.88
CA ARG A 40 -13.90 -5.30 7.15
C ARG A 40 -12.41 -4.98 7.19
N GLY A 41 -11.67 -5.24 6.11
CA GLY A 41 -10.22 -4.93 6.04
C GLY A 41 -9.90 -3.45 6.17
N HIS A 42 -10.81 -2.58 5.73
CA HIS A 42 -10.69 -1.12 5.82
C HIS A 42 -11.29 -0.58 7.13
N THR A 43 -12.47 -1.07 7.50
CA THR A 43 -13.22 -0.54 8.65
C THR A 43 -12.62 -0.96 9.99
N THR A 44 -12.04 -2.16 10.10
CA THR A 44 -11.60 -2.72 11.40
C THR A 44 -10.52 -1.89 12.09
N PRO A 45 -9.44 -1.45 11.41
CA PRO A 45 -8.46 -0.56 12.03
C PRO A 45 -9.09 0.75 12.55
N LEU A 46 -9.93 1.39 11.75
CA LEU A 46 -10.59 2.64 12.16
C LEU A 46 -11.55 2.44 13.33
N LEU A 47 -12.30 1.33 13.38
CA LEU A 47 -13.17 1.02 14.52
C LEU A 47 -12.38 0.88 15.82
N ARG A 48 -11.20 0.25 15.79
CA ARG A 48 -10.32 0.12 16.96
C ARG A 48 -9.82 1.47 17.45
N ILE A 49 -9.46 2.36 16.52
CA ILE A 49 -9.07 3.74 16.87
C ILE A 49 -10.27 4.50 17.45
N ALA A 50 -11.44 4.42 16.82
CA ALA A 50 -12.64 5.10 17.28
C ALA A 50 -13.08 4.62 18.68
N GLU A 51 -13.06 3.30 18.94
CA GLU A 51 -13.35 2.71 20.25
C GLU A 51 -12.41 3.24 21.34
N ASP A 52 -11.11 3.31 21.04
CA ASP A 52 -10.12 3.86 21.97
C ASP A 52 -10.37 5.33 22.30
N MET A 53 -10.69 6.14 21.29
CA MET A 53 -10.97 7.56 21.47
C MET A 53 -12.29 7.81 22.22
N VAL A 54 -13.33 6.99 21.98
CA VAL A 54 -14.58 7.02 22.76
C VAL A 54 -14.29 6.67 24.21
N ARG A 55 -13.47 5.64 24.47
CA ARG A 55 -13.05 5.24 25.82
C ARG A 55 -12.28 6.35 26.55
N ARG A 56 -11.54 7.18 25.82
CA ARG A 56 -10.89 8.40 26.34
C ARG A 56 -11.85 9.58 26.54
N GLY A 57 -13.13 9.44 26.18
CA GLY A 57 -14.13 10.50 26.33
C GLY A 57 -14.12 11.55 25.21
N CYS A 58 -13.56 11.24 24.04
CA CYS A 58 -13.60 12.14 22.88
C CYS A 58 -14.97 12.11 22.19
N ASN A 59 -15.37 13.22 21.56
CA ASN A 59 -16.57 13.27 20.73
C ASN A 59 -16.30 12.65 19.34
N VAL A 60 -16.71 11.40 19.17
CA VAL A 60 -16.42 10.61 17.96
C VAL A 60 -17.69 10.22 17.23
N SER A 61 -17.72 10.46 15.92
CA SER A 61 -18.68 9.86 15.00
C SER A 61 -17.99 8.98 13.97
N PHE A 62 -18.70 7.98 13.46
CA PHE A 62 -18.18 7.06 12.47
C PHE A 62 -19.20 6.87 11.34
N ALA A 63 -18.77 7.21 10.13
CA ALA A 63 -19.51 7.03 8.90
C ALA A 63 -19.08 5.75 8.17
N THR A 64 -20.06 4.90 7.88
CA THR A 64 -19.90 3.74 7.01
C THR A 64 -21.26 3.34 6.43
N HIS A 65 -21.28 2.37 5.53
CA HIS A 65 -22.52 1.88 4.93
C HIS A 65 -23.42 1.27 6.01
N ASP A 66 -24.73 1.22 5.77
CA ASP A 66 -25.72 0.73 6.75
C ASP A 66 -25.43 -0.69 7.27
N SER A 67 -24.81 -1.54 6.44
CA SER A 67 -24.36 -2.89 6.82
C SER A 67 -23.32 -2.90 7.94
N GLY A 68 -22.61 -1.79 8.17
CA GLY A 68 -21.61 -1.61 9.22
C GLY A 68 -22.14 -0.98 10.51
N LYS A 69 -23.44 -0.64 10.59
CA LYS A 69 -24.03 0.09 11.74
C LYS A 69 -23.74 -0.57 13.09
N GLU A 70 -23.96 -1.89 13.19
CA GLU A 70 -23.71 -2.61 14.44
C GLU A 70 -22.23 -2.60 14.85
N TRP A 71 -21.31 -2.52 13.89
CA TRP A 71 -19.88 -2.51 14.19
C TRP A 71 -19.50 -1.20 14.87
N VAL A 72 -20.06 -0.09 14.38
CA VAL A 72 -19.90 1.24 14.96
C VAL A 72 -20.56 1.33 16.34
N GLN A 73 -21.79 0.83 16.49
CA GLN A 73 -22.49 0.92 17.78
C GLN A 73 -21.75 0.22 18.92
N ARG A 74 -20.99 -0.85 18.63
CA ARG A 74 -20.17 -1.55 19.63
C ARG A 74 -18.99 -0.73 20.15
N THR A 75 -18.52 0.27 19.40
CA THR A 75 -17.43 1.16 19.84
C THR A 75 -17.92 2.29 20.74
N GLY A 76 -19.24 2.52 20.80
CA GLY A 76 -19.84 3.67 21.48
C GLY A 76 -19.82 4.97 20.67
N ALA A 77 -19.26 4.99 19.45
CA ALA A 77 -19.24 6.16 18.59
C ALA A 77 -20.64 6.46 17.99
N ARG A 78 -20.90 7.73 17.65
CA ARG A 78 -22.13 8.13 16.94
C ARG A 78 -22.09 7.61 15.49
N PHE A 79 -23.00 6.70 15.15
CA PHE A 79 -23.13 6.20 13.78
C PHE A 79 -23.69 7.27 12.84
N VAL A 80 -23.04 7.44 11.69
CA VAL A 80 -23.51 8.28 10.57
C VAL A 80 -23.71 7.36 9.35
N SER A 81 -24.92 7.32 8.80
CA SER A 81 -25.19 6.51 7.62
C SER A 81 -24.53 7.10 6.38
N ALA A 82 -23.72 6.29 5.70
CA ALA A 82 -23.24 6.57 4.35
C ALA A 82 -24.16 5.97 3.27
N GLY A 83 -25.40 5.60 3.63
CA GLY A 83 -26.34 4.90 2.79
C GLY A 83 -26.11 3.38 2.72
N ALA A 84 -26.99 2.72 1.96
CA ALA A 84 -26.85 1.30 1.67
C ALA A 84 -25.63 1.03 0.79
N PHE A 85 -25.03 -0.14 0.94
CA PHE A 85 -23.99 -0.59 -0.01
C PHE A 85 -24.61 -0.71 -1.41
N PRO A 86 -23.99 -0.16 -2.47
CA PRO A 86 -24.64 0.01 -3.77
C PRO A 86 -24.96 -1.30 -4.50
N ILE A 87 -24.37 -2.41 -4.08
CA ILE A 87 -24.65 -3.76 -4.60
C ILE A 87 -25.13 -4.68 -3.49
N SER A 88 -26.00 -5.64 -3.84
CA SER A 88 -26.50 -6.62 -2.87
C SER A 88 -25.37 -7.52 -2.36
N ALA A 89 -25.61 -8.17 -1.23
CA ALA A 89 -24.64 -9.09 -0.63
C ALA A 89 -24.33 -10.29 -1.56
N GLU A 90 -25.33 -10.78 -2.31
CA GLU A 90 -25.15 -11.85 -3.30
C GLU A 90 -24.26 -11.40 -4.46
N VAL A 91 -24.54 -10.23 -5.05
CA VAL A 91 -23.74 -9.70 -6.17
C VAL A 91 -22.31 -9.40 -5.72
N LEU A 92 -22.13 -8.86 -4.51
CA LEU A 92 -20.80 -8.65 -3.94
C LEU A 92 -20.04 -9.96 -3.76
N ARG A 93 -20.71 -11.03 -3.28
CA ARG A 93 -20.12 -12.37 -3.16
C ARG A 93 -19.66 -12.89 -4.52
N ASP A 94 -20.51 -12.85 -5.53
CA ASP A 94 -20.18 -13.38 -6.86
C ASP A 94 -18.99 -12.65 -7.49
N LYS A 95 -18.97 -11.32 -7.36
CA LYS A 95 -17.83 -10.48 -7.78
C LYS A 95 -16.56 -10.86 -7.04
N LEU A 96 -16.59 -10.97 -5.72
CA LEU A 96 -15.42 -11.34 -4.92
C LEU A 96 -14.91 -12.75 -5.25
N GLN A 97 -15.80 -13.71 -5.53
CA GLN A 97 -15.40 -15.05 -5.99
C GLN A 97 -14.68 -14.98 -7.33
N ALA A 98 -15.22 -14.24 -8.30
CA ALA A 98 -14.60 -14.06 -9.61
C ALA A 98 -13.21 -13.41 -9.49
N ILE A 99 -13.09 -12.35 -8.68
CA ILE A 99 -11.82 -11.66 -8.43
C ILE A 99 -10.82 -12.60 -7.74
N THR A 100 -11.26 -13.37 -6.74
CA THR A 100 -10.39 -14.30 -6.02
C THR A 100 -9.81 -15.37 -6.94
N ARG A 101 -10.61 -15.88 -7.87
CA ARG A 101 -10.21 -16.93 -8.82
C ARG A 101 -9.34 -16.42 -9.96
N ASP A 102 -9.34 -15.13 -10.27
CA ASP A 102 -8.55 -14.58 -11.36
C ASP A 102 -7.05 -14.77 -11.08
N ALA A 103 -6.33 -15.44 -11.99
CA ALA A 103 -4.89 -15.66 -11.85
C ALA A 103 -4.09 -14.35 -11.98
N SER A 104 -4.66 -13.32 -12.61
CA SER A 104 -4.02 -12.03 -12.82
C SER A 104 -4.34 -11.06 -11.69
N ASN A 105 -3.33 -10.74 -10.87
CA ASN A 105 -3.48 -9.71 -9.84
C ASN A 105 -3.85 -8.34 -10.44
N PHE A 106 -3.35 -8.02 -11.64
CA PHE A 106 -3.68 -6.79 -12.37
C PHE A 106 -5.19 -6.67 -12.63
N ARG A 107 -5.81 -7.72 -13.19
CA ARG A 107 -7.27 -7.75 -13.43
C ARG A 107 -8.05 -7.75 -12.13
N GLY A 108 -7.57 -8.47 -11.11
CA GLY A 108 -8.18 -8.47 -9.79
C GLY A 108 -8.24 -7.07 -9.17
N ILE A 109 -7.16 -6.29 -9.27
CA ILE A 109 -7.12 -4.89 -8.84
C ILE A 109 -8.14 -4.04 -9.61
N LEU A 110 -8.15 -4.13 -10.95
CA LEU A 110 -9.09 -3.36 -11.78
C LEU A 110 -10.54 -3.64 -11.43
N ASN A 111 -10.89 -4.92 -11.26
CA ASN A 111 -12.23 -5.33 -10.88
C ASN A 111 -12.58 -4.83 -9.46
N MET A 112 -11.66 -4.88 -8.49
CA MET A 112 -11.91 -4.31 -7.16
C MET A 112 -12.26 -2.81 -7.23
N PHE A 113 -11.54 -2.04 -8.04
CA PHE A 113 -11.84 -0.62 -8.24
C PHE A 113 -13.17 -0.39 -8.97
N ASN A 114 -13.35 -1.02 -10.13
CA ASN A 114 -14.50 -0.77 -11.01
C ASN A 114 -15.82 -1.33 -10.45
N ASP A 115 -15.76 -2.49 -9.82
CA ASP A 115 -16.95 -3.23 -9.43
C ASP A 115 -17.37 -2.98 -7.98
N ILE A 116 -16.47 -2.44 -7.15
CA ILE A 116 -16.68 -2.29 -5.71
C ILE A 116 -16.42 -0.85 -5.25
N TYR A 117 -15.21 -0.29 -5.42
CA TYR A 117 -14.89 1.02 -4.84
C TYR A 117 -15.56 2.20 -5.56
N ILE A 118 -15.42 2.30 -6.88
CA ILE A 118 -15.97 3.41 -7.67
C ILE A 118 -17.50 3.51 -7.55
N PRO A 119 -18.27 2.41 -7.61
CA PRO A 119 -19.73 2.47 -7.42
C PRO A 119 -20.17 2.98 -6.05
N THR A 120 -19.31 2.94 -5.02
CA THR A 120 -19.63 3.45 -3.68
C THR A 120 -19.43 4.95 -3.55
N ALA A 121 -18.70 5.60 -4.47
CA ALA A 121 -18.27 6.99 -4.33
C ALA A 121 -19.46 7.97 -4.27
N GLN A 122 -20.26 8.04 -5.34
CA GLN A 122 -21.38 8.99 -5.44
C GLN A 122 -22.45 8.77 -4.36
N PRO A 123 -22.97 7.54 -4.13
CA PRO A 123 -24.01 7.33 -3.12
C PRO A 123 -23.56 7.70 -1.71
N MET A 124 -22.30 7.41 -1.37
CA MET A 124 -21.73 7.80 -0.09
C MET A 124 -21.64 9.31 0.06
N PHE A 125 -21.15 10.01 -0.97
CA PHE A 125 -21.08 11.47 -0.96
C PHE A 125 -22.48 12.08 -0.76
N ASP A 126 -23.48 11.62 -1.53
CA ASP A 126 -24.85 12.12 -1.47
C ASP A 126 -25.50 11.90 -0.09
N ALA A 127 -25.20 10.76 0.56
CA ALA A 127 -25.70 10.46 1.89
C ALA A 127 -25.03 11.30 2.99
N LEU A 128 -23.71 11.50 2.90
CA LEU A 128 -22.94 12.18 3.95
C LEU A 128 -23.01 13.70 3.85
N PHE A 129 -23.06 14.26 2.64
CA PHE A 129 -23.05 15.71 2.41
C PHE A 129 -24.08 16.49 3.24
N PRO A 130 -25.39 16.16 3.24
CA PRO A 130 -26.38 16.92 4.02
C PRO A 130 -26.15 16.82 5.52
N VAL A 131 -25.68 15.67 6.02
CA VAL A 131 -25.49 15.45 7.47
C VAL A 131 -24.24 16.18 7.97
N VAL A 132 -23.12 16.03 7.26
CA VAL A 132 -21.83 16.62 7.65
C VAL A 132 -21.82 18.14 7.41
N SER A 133 -22.60 18.66 6.46
CA SER A 133 -22.74 20.11 6.28
C SER A 133 -23.48 20.80 7.43
N LEU A 134 -24.38 20.08 8.13
CA LEU A 134 -25.14 20.62 9.25
C LEU A 134 -24.36 20.60 10.57
N ASP A 135 -23.47 19.62 10.72
CA ASP A 135 -22.66 19.38 11.92
C ASP A 135 -21.21 19.08 11.50
N PRO A 136 -20.45 20.10 11.07
CA PRO A 136 -19.11 19.91 10.52
C PRO A 136 -18.11 19.49 11.60
N PRO A 137 -17.35 18.40 11.40
CA PRO A 137 -16.33 17.96 12.35
C PRO A 137 -15.10 18.87 12.33
N ASP A 138 -14.35 18.90 13.44
CA ASP A 138 -13.05 19.58 13.52
C ASP A 138 -11.95 18.86 12.72
N LEU A 139 -12.05 17.53 12.58
CA LEU A 139 -11.14 16.70 11.79
C LEU A 139 -11.85 15.45 11.25
N VAL A 140 -11.53 15.08 10.02
CA VAL A 140 -11.95 13.82 9.40
C VAL A 140 -10.79 12.85 9.27
N VAL A 141 -10.98 11.60 9.67
CA VAL A 141 -10.05 10.50 9.35
C VAL A 141 -10.72 9.61 8.31
N VAL A 142 -10.26 9.71 7.06
CA VAL A 142 -10.87 9.03 5.91
C VAL A 142 -10.02 7.86 5.46
N ASP A 143 -10.64 6.70 5.27
CA ASP A 143 -9.99 5.54 4.69
C ASP A 143 -9.62 5.74 3.21
N ILE A 144 -8.45 5.24 2.82
CA ILE A 144 -7.85 5.40 1.50
C ILE A 144 -8.72 4.90 0.32
N ALA A 145 -9.61 3.92 0.53
CA ALA A 145 -10.48 3.40 -0.52
C ALA A 145 -11.83 4.14 -0.59
N THR A 146 -12.05 5.12 0.27
CA THR A 146 -13.35 5.75 0.49
C THR A 146 -13.50 7.04 -0.33
N ILE A 147 -13.57 6.89 -1.66
CA ILE A 147 -13.56 7.99 -2.65
C ILE A 147 -14.59 9.08 -2.31
N GLY A 148 -15.86 8.71 -2.07
CA GLY A 148 -16.91 9.68 -1.73
C GLY A 148 -16.67 10.44 -0.41
N GLY A 149 -15.97 9.82 0.53
CA GLY A 149 -15.54 10.46 1.78
C GLY A 149 -14.42 11.48 1.55
N HIS A 150 -13.50 11.20 0.62
CA HIS A 150 -12.53 12.19 0.17
C HIS A 150 -13.24 13.38 -0.49
N ASP A 151 -14.11 13.12 -1.47
CA ASP A 151 -14.84 14.18 -2.17
C ASP A 151 -15.60 15.10 -1.22
N LEU A 152 -16.19 14.53 -0.16
CA LEU A 152 -16.86 15.27 0.89
C LEU A 152 -15.93 16.26 1.60
N VAL A 153 -14.75 15.82 2.05
CA VAL A 153 -13.81 16.71 2.75
C VAL A 153 -13.25 17.79 1.82
N HIS A 154 -13.04 17.48 0.53
CA HIS A 154 -12.63 18.49 -0.45
C HIS A 154 -13.75 19.51 -0.73
N LYS A 155 -14.99 19.04 -0.87
CA LYS A 155 -16.14 19.92 -1.12
C LYS A 155 -16.41 20.88 0.04
N LEU A 156 -16.24 20.42 1.28
CA LEU A 156 -16.51 21.20 2.49
C LEU A 156 -15.27 21.94 3.04
N GLY A 157 -14.08 21.71 2.49
CA GLY A 157 -12.84 22.32 2.96
C GLY A 157 -12.43 21.86 4.37
N LEU A 158 -12.77 20.62 4.75
CA LEU A 158 -12.52 20.10 6.09
C LEU A 158 -11.06 19.65 6.26
N PRO A 159 -10.44 19.88 7.44
CA PRO A 159 -9.18 19.24 7.82
C PRO A 159 -9.33 17.72 7.82
N TYR A 160 -8.35 16.99 7.28
CA TYR A 160 -8.41 15.54 7.26
C TYR A 160 -7.06 14.82 7.32
N LEU A 161 -7.12 13.56 7.76
CA LEU A 161 -6.05 12.57 7.69
C LEU A 161 -6.50 11.40 6.83
N VAL A 162 -5.56 10.79 6.11
CA VAL A 162 -5.83 9.56 5.35
C VAL A 162 -5.36 8.35 6.14
N ASN A 163 -6.23 7.38 6.34
CA ASN A 163 -5.87 6.08 6.91
C ASN A 163 -5.65 5.06 5.79
N SER A 164 -4.46 4.48 5.74
CA SER A 164 -4.09 3.40 4.82
C SER A 164 -3.91 2.08 5.60
N PRO A 165 -4.86 1.13 5.47
CA PRO A 165 -4.74 -0.20 6.06
C PRO A 165 -3.91 -1.18 5.22
N SER A 166 -3.18 -0.70 4.19
CA SER A 166 -2.40 -1.53 3.26
C SER A 166 -0.88 -1.32 3.44
N ILE A 167 -0.08 -1.85 2.51
CA ILE A 167 1.38 -1.64 2.48
C ILE A 167 1.74 -0.16 2.36
N LEU A 168 2.98 0.17 2.71
CA LEU A 168 3.48 1.54 2.63
C LEU A 168 3.34 2.11 1.21
N PHE A 169 2.68 3.26 1.12
CA PHE A 169 2.61 4.12 -0.06
C PHE A 169 3.50 5.34 0.18
N ASP A 170 4.52 5.56 -0.64
CA ASP A 170 5.35 6.76 -0.52
C ASP A 170 4.82 7.88 -1.42
N ILE A 171 4.40 8.99 -0.83
CA ILE A 171 3.86 10.17 -1.53
C ILE A 171 4.90 10.84 -2.45
N GLY A 172 6.20 10.63 -2.20
CA GLY A 172 7.30 11.05 -3.08
C GLY A 172 7.50 10.16 -4.32
N GLY A 173 6.73 9.08 -4.43
CA GLY A 173 6.91 8.00 -5.38
C GLY A 173 7.78 6.86 -4.81
N THR A 174 7.37 5.62 -5.04
CA THR A 174 8.18 4.47 -4.60
C THR A 174 9.50 4.44 -5.39
N PRO A 175 10.67 4.36 -4.71
CA PRO A 175 11.94 4.20 -5.41
C PRO A 175 11.89 2.96 -6.32
N SER A 176 12.44 3.07 -7.53
CA SER A 176 12.35 2.00 -8.54
C SER A 176 12.98 0.66 -8.11
N TYR A 177 13.82 0.67 -7.08
CA TYR A 177 14.43 -0.49 -6.46
C TYR A 177 13.58 -1.16 -5.37
N VAL A 178 12.44 -0.57 -4.99
CA VAL A 178 11.46 -1.15 -4.08
C VAL A 178 10.29 -1.71 -4.90
N PRO A 179 9.76 -2.90 -4.59
CA PRO A 179 8.58 -3.44 -5.25
C PRO A 179 7.39 -2.46 -5.19
N ALA A 180 6.79 -2.23 -6.35
CA ALA A 180 5.62 -1.39 -6.53
C ALA A 180 4.36 -2.16 -6.10
N TRP A 181 3.37 -1.41 -5.62
CA TRP A 181 2.10 -1.98 -5.17
C TRP A 181 1.39 -2.76 -6.27
N GLY A 182 0.83 -3.91 -5.90
CA GLY A 182 0.09 -4.80 -6.78
C GLY A 182 0.97 -5.76 -7.58
N THR A 183 2.30 -5.67 -7.48
CA THR A 183 3.20 -6.57 -8.22
C THR A 183 3.39 -7.91 -7.54
N GLY A 184 3.30 -7.96 -6.20
CA GLY A 184 3.60 -9.15 -5.40
C GLY A 184 5.07 -9.53 -5.39
N PHE A 185 5.97 -8.63 -5.80
CA PHE A 185 7.40 -8.94 -5.87
C PHE A 185 8.10 -8.83 -4.51
N SER A 186 9.08 -9.71 -4.30
CA SER A 186 10.10 -9.62 -3.25
C SER A 186 11.04 -8.44 -3.50
N ILE A 187 11.68 -7.92 -2.46
CA ILE A 187 12.77 -6.94 -2.58
C ILE A 187 13.95 -7.49 -3.40
N HIS A 188 14.12 -8.82 -3.43
CA HIS A 188 15.12 -9.50 -4.24
C HIS A 188 14.62 -9.74 -5.67
N MET A 189 14.47 -8.65 -6.44
CA MET A 189 13.95 -8.69 -7.81
C MET A 189 15.03 -9.09 -8.84
N SER A 190 14.67 -9.99 -9.76
CA SER A 190 15.43 -10.23 -11.00
C SER A 190 15.41 -9.01 -11.93
N LEU A 191 16.24 -8.98 -12.97
CA LEU A 191 16.20 -7.92 -13.98
C LEU A 191 14.81 -7.80 -14.63
N TRP A 192 14.17 -8.94 -14.94
CA TRP A 192 12.81 -8.96 -15.48
C TRP A 192 11.80 -8.35 -14.50
N ASN A 193 11.85 -8.73 -13.22
CA ASN A 193 10.96 -8.17 -12.21
C ASN A 193 11.17 -6.67 -12.05
N ARG A 194 12.40 -6.16 -12.14
CA ARG A 194 12.68 -4.71 -12.12
C ARG A 194 12.10 -3.98 -13.34
N CYS A 195 12.16 -4.57 -14.53
CA CYS A 195 11.50 -4.03 -15.72
C CYS A 195 9.98 -3.96 -15.53
N MET A 196 9.38 -5.04 -15.03
CA MET A 196 7.94 -5.09 -14.73
C MET A 196 7.54 -4.13 -13.60
N ASN A 197 8.41 -3.95 -12.60
CA ASN A 197 8.20 -3.02 -11.49
C ASN A 197 8.03 -1.57 -11.95
N LEU A 198 8.69 -1.19 -13.05
CA LEU A 198 8.57 0.12 -13.68
C LEU A 198 7.34 0.23 -14.60
N LEU A 199 6.96 -0.87 -15.25
CA LEU A 199 5.88 -0.89 -16.24
C LEU A 199 4.49 -1.04 -15.60
N PHE A 200 4.36 -1.92 -14.61
CA PHE A 200 3.08 -2.29 -14.01
C PHE A 200 2.29 -1.09 -13.45
N PRO A 201 2.90 -0.16 -12.68
CA PRO A 201 2.17 1.01 -12.18
C PRO A 201 1.66 1.93 -13.31
N ARG A 202 2.40 2.02 -14.43
CA ARG A 202 2.00 2.82 -15.61
C ARG A 202 0.82 2.18 -16.33
N LEU A 203 0.82 0.86 -16.47
CA LEU A 203 -0.32 0.14 -17.04
C LEU A 203 -1.56 0.32 -16.16
N LEU A 204 -1.39 0.24 -14.85
CA LEU A 204 -2.47 0.45 -13.90
C LEU A 204 -3.00 1.90 -13.98
N SER A 205 -2.11 2.88 -14.13
CA SER A 205 -2.46 4.28 -14.36
C SER A 205 -3.40 4.44 -15.56
N VAL A 206 -3.01 3.89 -16.72
CA VAL A 206 -3.80 3.96 -17.94
C VAL A 206 -5.15 3.28 -17.78
N ALA A 207 -5.19 2.11 -17.13
CA ALA A 207 -6.41 1.32 -16.98
C ALA A 207 -7.42 1.92 -15.97
N LEU A 208 -6.94 2.57 -14.91
CA LEU A 208 -7.81 3.20 -13.90
C LEU A 208 -8.19 4.65 -14.22
N THR A 209 -7.53 5.29 -15.21
CA THR A 209 -7.86 6.68 -15.59
C THR A 209 -9.29 6.86 -16.09
N PRO A 210 -9.84 6.05 -17.04
CA PRO A 210 -11.18 6.28 -17.54
C PRO A 210 -12.28 6.21 -16.46
N PRO A 211 -12.29 5.21 -15.56
CA PRO A 211 -13.23 5.18 -14.44
C PRO A 211 -13.14 6.40 -13.49
N PHE A 212 -11.93 6.89 -13.21
CA PHE A 212 -11.75 8.12 -12.42
C PHE A 212 -12.32 9.35 -13.13
N MET A 213 -12.07 9.47 -14.43
CA MET A 213 -12.59 10.59 -15.23
C MET A 213 -14.12 10.58 -15.35
N GLN A 214 -14.78 9.41 -15.28
CA GLN A 214 -16.24 9.33 -15.24
C GLN A 214 -16.81 9.96 -13.97
N LEU A 215 -16.10 9.85 -12.85
CA LEU A 215 -16.39 10.57 -11.61
C LEU A 215 -15.85 12.01 -11.63
N GLN A 216 -15.39 12.55 -12.76
CA GLN A 216 -14.78 13.89 -12.87
C GLN A 216 -13.60 14.13 -11.91
N LEU A 217 -12.93 13.04 -11.47
CA LEU A 217 -11.68 13.08 -10.73
C LEU A 217 -10.51 13.41 -11.65
N THR A 218 -9.42 13.90 -11.07
CA THR A 218 -8.14 14.01 -11.81
C THR A 218 -7.70 12.64 -12.33
N PRO A 219 -7.08 12.56 -13.53
CA PRO A 219 -6.58 11.30 -14.07
C PRO A 219 -5.71 10.54 -13.06
N TYR A 220 -6.02 9.26 -12.86
CA TYR A 220 -5.27 8.40 -11.95
C TYR A 220 -3.86 8.14 -12.51
N ARG A 221 -2.85 8.76 -11.88
CA ARG A 221 -1.43 8.60 -12.25
C ARG A 221 -0.75 7.51 -11.44
N SER A 222 -0.97 7.52 -10.13
CA SER A 222 -0.49 6.53 -9.19
C SER A 222 -1.26 6.66 -7.88
N GLN A 223 -1.22 5.64 -7.02
CA GLN A 223 -1.76 5.75 -5.66
C GLN A 223 -1.04 6.82 -4.83
N HIS A 224 0.23 7.09 -5.15
CA HIS A 224 1.04 8.11 -4.50
C HIS A 224 0.58 9.53 -4.85
N ASP A 225 0.23 9.74 -6.12
CA ASP A 225 -0.28 11.04 -6.59
C ASP A 225 -1.68 11.33 -6.04
N MET A 226 -2.49 10.28 -5.84
CA MET A 226 -3.87 10.39 -5.38
C MET A 226 -4.00 11.10 -4.04
N PHE A 227 -3.00 10.97 -3.14
CA PHE A 227 -3.01 11.60 -1.82
C PHE A 227 -1.84 12.57 -1.65
N LYS A 228 -1.36 13.14 -2.76
CA LYS A 228 -0.22 14.04 -2.72
C LYS A 228 -0.51 15.24 -1.83
N GLY A 229 0.34 15.42 -0.81
CA GLY A 229 0.25 16.49 0.17
C GLY A 229 -0.69 16.24 1.35
N SER A 230 -1.41 15.12 1.37
CA SER A 230 -2.18 14.68 2.53
C SER A 230 -1.25 14.14 3.62
N ARG A 231 -1.63 14.30 4.90
CA ARG A 231 -1.01 13.55 6.00
C ARG A 231 -1.65 12.15 6.06
N VAL A 232 -0.82 11.11 5.98
CA VAL A 232 -1.25 9.71 5.82
C VAL A 232 -0.74 8.87 6.98
N LEU A 233 -1.68 8.20 7.65
CA LEU A 233 -1.45 7.14 8.61
C LEU A 233 -1.33 5.83 7.85
N VAL A 234 -0.17 5.19 7.86
CA VAL A 234 0.01 3.86 7.27
C VAL A 234 0.05 2.85 8.40
N ASN A 235 -0.89 1.90 8.39
CA ASN A 235 -1.13 0.98 9.49
C ASN A 235 -0.12 -0.18 9.50
N THR A 236 1.17 0.12 9.40
CA THR A 236 2.29 -0.84 9.44
C THR A 236 3.53 -0.15 10.04
N ALA A 237 4.66 -0.86 10.12
CA ALA A 237 5.93 -0.31 10.61
C ALA A 237 7.13 -0.85 9.81
N VAL A 238 8.25 -0.12 9.90
CA VAL A 238 9.56 -0.65 9.45
C VAL A 238 9.87 -1.92 10.25
N GLY A 239 10.28 -2.95 9.53
CA GLY A 239 10.48 -4.29 10.09
C GLY A 239 9.64 -5.33 9.37
N LEU A 240 8.38 -4.98 9.07
CA LEU A 240 7.58 -5.66 8.03
C LEU A 240 7.71 -4.92 6.69
N GLU A 241 7.64 -3.59 6.71
CA GLU A 241 7.90 -2.78 5.52
C GLU A 241 9.39 -2.66 5.20
N TYR A 242 9.66 -2.48 3.92
CA TYR A 242 11.02 -2.20 3.45
C TYR A 242 11.43 -0.77 3.85
N PRO A 243 12.62 -0.60 4.45
CA PRO A 243 13.13 0.72 4.80
C PRO A 243 13.40 1.53 3.54
N ARG A 244 12.91 2.76 3.51
CA ARG A 244 13.08 3.72 2.40
C ARG A 244 12.90 5.16 2.89
N PRO A 245 13.38 6.19 2.16
CA PRO A 245 13.07 7.57 2.47
C PRO A 245 11.56 7.78 2.58
N LEU A 246 11.13 8.62 3.52
CA LEU A 246 9.71 8.89 3.78
C LEU A 246 9.47 10.38 3.92
N SER A 247 8.35 10.84 3.35
CA SER A 247 7.84 12.19 3.60
C SER A 247 7.44 12.35 5.06
N PRO A 248 7.69 13.51 5.71
CA PRO A 248 7.15 13.85 7.03
C PRO A 248 5.61 13.82 7.13
N LEU A 249 4.91 13.82 5.98
CA LEU A 249 3.46 13.65 5.93
C LEU A 249 3.03 12.18 6.02
N VAL A 250 3.95 11.22 5.94
CA VAL A 250 3.66 9.78 6.02
C VAL A 250 4.14 9.24 7.35
N GLU A 251 3.20 8.77 8.16
CA GLU A 251 3.46 8.26 9.50
C GLU A 251 3.16 6.76 9.54
N LEU A 252 4.17 5.97 9.89
CA LEU A 252 4.03 4.54 10.13
C LEU A 252 3.52 4.33 11.55
N VAL A 253 2.30 3.83 11.69
CA VAL A 253 1.58 3.75 12.97
C VAL A 253 1.13 2.34 13.32
N GLY A 254 1.43 1.34 12.49
CA GLY A 254 0.96 -0.03 12.73
C GLY A 254 1.71 -0.72 13.86
N PRO A 255 1.10 -1.73 14.49
CA PRO A 255 -0.16 -2.35 14.12
C PRO A 255 -1.33 -1.67 14.86
N ILE A 256 -2.47 -1.55 14.18
CA ILE A 256 -3.70 -1.04 14.80
C ILE A 256 -4.40 -2.19 15.53
N ILE A 257 -3.89 -2.54 16.71
CA ILE A 257 -4.36 -3.63 17.57
C ILE A 257 -4.41 -3.11 19.03
N PRO A 258 -5.49 -3.40 19.79
CA PRO A 258 -5.58 -3.01 21.21
C PRO A 258 -4.68 -3.91 22.06
N LEU A 259 -3.36 -3.70 22.01
CA LEU A 259 -2.37 -4.55 22.68
C LEU A 259 -2.39 -4.42 24.20
N ASP A 260 -2.83 -3.30 24.74
CA ASP A 260 -2.95 -3.08 26.19
C ASP A 260 -3.87 -4.12 26.84
N ALA A 261 -4.91 -4.55 26.13
CA ALA A 261 -5.81 -5.61 26.57
C ALA A 261 -5.12 -6.97 26.76
N PHE A 262 -3.89 -7.14 26.26
CA PHE A 262 -3.08 -8.36 26.41
C PHE A 262 -2.00 -8.24 27.48
N ASN A 263 -1.77 -7.05 28.03
CA ASN A 263 -0.83 -6.81 29.14
C ASN A 263 -1.51 -7.04 30.50
N GLU A 264 -2.80 -6.75 30.60
CA GLU A 264 -3.59 -7.00 31.79
C GLU A 264 -4.11 -8.44 31.83
N SER A 265 -4.14 -9.03 33.01
CA SER A 265 -4.75 -10.33 33.32
C SER A 265 -6.29 -10.24 33.30
N ALA A 266 -6.85 -9.57 32.30
CA ALA A 266 -8.28 -9.34 32.16
C ALA A 266 -9.02 -10.67 31.87
N SER A 267 -9.76 -11.15 32.87
CA SER A 267 -10.54 -12.40 32.85
C SER A 267 -11.66 -12.41 31.81
N ASP A 268 -12.21 -11.25 31.50
CA ASP A 268 -13.52 -11.13 30.83
C ASP A 268 -13.47 -11.32 29.31
N ALA A 269 -12.26 -11.45 28.74
CA ALA A 269 -12.02 -11.72 27.33
C ALA A 269 -11.16 -12.97 27.10
N ALA A 270 -11.15 -13.91 28.06
CA ALA A 270 -10.46 -15.19 27.92
C ALA A 270 -11.07 -16.04 26.78
N LEU A 271 -10.25 -16.87 26.14
CA LEU A 271 -10.77 -17.88 25.23
C LEU A 271 -11.76 -18.78 25.98
N PRO A 272 -12.89 -19.18 25.35
CA PRO A 272 -13.85 -20.08 26.01
C PRO A 272 -13.13 -21.32 26.56
N PRO A 273 -13.39 -21.77 27.81
CA PRO A 273 -12.64 -22.86 28.43
C PRO A 273 -12.56 -24.12 27.57
N LEU A 274 -13.65 -24.46 26.88
CA LEU A 274 -13.71 -25.61 25.96
C LEU A 274 -12.74 -25.47 24.76
N VAL A 275 -12.55 -24.25 24.25
CA VAL A 275 -11.59 -23.97 23.17
C VAL A 275 -10.18 -24.13 23.71
N THR A 276 -9.88 -23.53 24.86
CA THR A 276 -8.56 -23.62 25.50
C THR A 276 -8.20 -25.07 25.84
N GLN A 277 -9.12 -25.81 26.46
CA GLN A 277 -8.93 -27.23 26.80
C GLN A 277 -8.68 -28.08 25.54
N TRP A 278 -9.44 -27.84 24.46
CA TRP A 278 -9.19 -28.53 23.20
C TRP A 278 -7.84 -28.14 22.58
N MET A 279 -7.42 -26.88 22.67
CA MET A 279 -6.16 -26.41 22.09
C MET A 279 -4.92 -26.91 22.83
N VAL A 280 -5.00 -27.05 24.15
CA VAL A 280 -3.94 -27.63 24.97
C VAL A 280 -3.93 -29.14 24.75
N GLY A 281 -4.98 -29.84 25.17
CA GLY A 281 -5.11 -31.29 25.06
C GLY A 281 -4.01 -32.10 25.77
N ASP A 282 -4.31 -33.34 26.15
CA ASP A 282 -3.33 -34.27 26.75
C ASP A 282 -2.97 -35.44 25.83
N ASP A 283 -3.33 -35.34 24.54
CA ASP A 283 -3.19 -36.39 23.53
C ASP A 283 -1.84 -36.39 22.80
N GLY A 284 -0.85 -35.67 23.33
CA GLY A 284 0.52 -35.65 22.80
C GLY A 284 0.74 -34.81 21.54
N LEU A 285 -0.28 -34.08 21.04
CA LEU A 285 -0.09 -33.19 19.89
C LEU A 285 0.72 -31.94 20.25
N HIS A 286 1.55 -31.45 19.32
CA HIS A 286 2.54 -30.40 19.53
C HIS A 286 1.99 -28.97 19.45
N GLY A 287 0.67 -28.81 19.23
CA GLY A 287 -0.03 -27.53 19.24
C GLY A 287 -1.08 -27.39 18.14
N VAL A 288 -1.38 -26.14 17.78
CA VAL A 288 -2.46 -25.75 16.87
C VAL A 288 -1.90 -25.00 15.66
N ILE A 289 -2.32 -25.42 14.48
CA ILE A 289 -2.23 -24.66 13.23
C ILE A 289 -3.56 -23.93 13.06
N TYR A 290 -3.50 -22.61 12.97
CA TYR A 290 -4.68 -21.77 12.79
C TYR A 290 -4.84 -21.37 11.33
N VAL A 291 -5.99 -21.65 10.72
CA VAL A 291 -6.28 -21.32 9.32
C VAL A 291 -7.34 -20.23 9.26
N CYS A 292 -6.99 -19.09 8.66
CA CYS A 292 -7.89 -17.95 8.47
C CYS A 292 -7.57 -17.20 7.18
N LEU A 293 -8.44 -17.35 6.18
CA LEU A 293 -8.29 -16.72 4.87
C LEU A 293 -9.09 -15.42 4.71
N GLY A 294 -9.57 -14.86 5.82
CA GLY A 294 -10.33 -13.62 5.83
C GLY A 294 -11.77 -13.78 5.30
N SER A 295 -12.44 -12.65 5.08
CA SER A 295 -13.86 -12.60 4.68
C SER A 295 -14.11 -12.35 3.20
N LEU A 296 -13.08 -11.97 2.47
CA LEU A 296 -13.19 -11.55 1.07
C LEU A 296 -12.55 -12.55 0.10
N SER A 297 -11.61 -13.38 0.59
CA SER A 297 -10.99 -14.43 -0.22
C SER A 297 -11.84 -15.69 -0.17
N TYR A 298 -12.16 -16.22 -1.34
CA TYR A 298 -12.89 -17.47 -1.51
C TYR A 298 -11.94 -18.61 -1.88
N ILE A 299 -12.01 -19.69 -1.10
CA ILE A 299 -11.24 -20.90 -1.40
C ILE A 299 -12.03 -21.86 -2.29
N ASP A 300 -11.36 -22.48 -3.25
CA ASP A 300 -11.91 -23.55 -4.08
C ASP A 300 -11.82 -24.91 -3.39
N ALA A 301 -12.71 -25.83 -3.78
CA ALA A 301 -12.80 -27.15 -3.17
C ALA A 301 -11.49 -27.95 -3.25
N TRP A 302 -10.75 -27.85 -4.36
CA TRP A 302 -9.46 -28.51 -4.51
C TRP A 302 -8.40 -27.93 -3.57
N GLN A 303 -8.41 -26.61 -3.35
CA GLN A 303 -7.47 -25.94 -2.43
C GLN A 303 -7.77 -26.35 -1.00
N ALA A 304 -9.05 -26.40 -0.63
CA ALA A 304 -9.47 -26.88 0.68
C ALA A 304 -9.09 -28.35 0.91
N GLN A 305 -9.32 -29.22 -0.08
CA GLN A 305 -8.89 -30.61 -0.05
C GLN A 305 -7.38 -30.73 0.15
N ALA A 306 -6.58 -30.01 -0.63
CA ALA A 306 -5.12 -30.04 -0.52
C ALA A 306 -4.61 -29.54 0.84
N ILE A 307 -5.25 -28.51 1.43
CA ILE A 307 -4.92 -28.05 2.79
C ILE A 307 -5.28 -29.12 3.82
N VAL A 308 -6.47 -29.71 3.72
CA VAL A 308 -6.90 -30.77 4.65
C VAL A 308 -5.95 -31.96 4.56
N GLU A 309 -5.70 -32.49 3.37
CA GLU A 309 -4.78 -33.61 3.16
C GLU A 309 -3.35 -33.28 3.60
N GLY A 310 -2.82 -32.10 3.26
CA GLY A 310 -1.44 -31.74 3.58
C GLY A 310 -1.18 -31.56 5.07
N LEU A 311 -2.19 -31.13 5.84
CA LEU A 311 -2.10 -31.03 7.30
C LEU A 311 -2.57 -32.30 8.01
N SER A 312 -3.16 -33.25 7.29
CA SER A 312 -3.55 -34.54 7.81
C SER A 312 -2.41 -35.52 7.59
N ASN A 313 -1.75 -35.92 8.67
CA ASN A 313 -0.90 -37.10 8.63
C ASN A 313 -1.59 -38.23 9.39
N PRO A 314 -2.16 -39.24 8.70
CA PRO A 314 -2.82 -40.36 9.35
C PRO A 314 -1.88 -41.18 10.25
N ASN A 315 -0.58 -41.15 9.95
CA ASN A 315 0.42 -41.98 10.63
C ASN A 315 1.14 -41.26 11.77
N ASP A 316 1.03 -39.92 11.84
CA ASP A 316 1.64 -39.07 12.87
C ASP A 316 0.90 -37.72 12.89
N PRO A 317 -0.32 -37.66 13.44
CA PRO A 317 -1.00 -36.39 13.65
C PRO A 317 -0.19 -35.63 14.69
N ALA A 318 0.60 -34.65 14.28
CA ALA A 318 1.43 -33.88 15.22
C ALA A 318 0.77 -32.56 15.66
N TYR A 319 -0.27 -32.10 14.95
CA TYR A 319 -0.90 -30.81 15.21
C TYR A 319 -2.42 -30.85 15.02
N ARG A 320 -3.12 -30.06 15.83
CA ARG A 320 -4.53 -29.73 15.63
C ARG A 320 -4.68 -28.65 14.57
N VAL A 321 -5.80 -28.65 13.86
CA VAL A 321 -6.12 -27.59 12.91
C VAL A 321 -7.43 -26.92 13.32
N LEU A 322 -7.36 -25.62 13.62
CA LEU A 322 -8.54 -24.79 13.80
C LEU A 322 -8.71 -23.92 12.57
N TRP A 323 -9.81 -24.08 11.85
CA TRP A 323 -10.09 -23.31 10.64
C TRP A 323 -11.33 -22.44 10.85
N THR A 324 -11.16 -21.12 10.76
CA THR A 324 -12.26 -20.15 10.70
C THR A 324 -12.51 -19.70 9.25
N LEU A 325 -13.74 -19.82 8.77
CA LEU A 325 -14.16 -19.38 7.45
C LEU A 325 -15.60 -18.85 7.43
N PRO A 326 -15.97 -18.00 6.46
CA PRO A 326 -17.35 -17.60 6.24
C PRO A 326 -18.31 -18.80 6.08
N ASN A 327 -19.55 -18.64 6.53
CA ASN A 327 -20.53 -19.75 6.53
C ASN A 327 -20.87 -20.24 5.12
N ASP A 328 -20.91 -19.33 4.15
CA ASP A 328 -21.14 -19.59 2.73
C ASP A 328 -19.97 -20.30 2.03
N GLN A 329 -18.79 -20.36 2.66
CA GLN A 329 -17.64 -21.12 2.14
C GLN A 329 -17.54 -22.54 2.69
N ARG A 330 -18.41 -22.95 3.63
CA ARG A 330 -18.39 -24.31 4.18
C ARG A 330 -18.56 -25.40 3.14
N GLY A 331 -19.30 -25.12 2.06
CA GLY A 331 -19.49 -26.06 0.95
C GLY A 331 -18.21 -26.38 0.16
N ALA A 332 -17.15 -25.57 0.30
CA ALA A 332 -15.85 -25.87 -0.31
C ALA A 332 -15.03 -26.91 0.48
N LEU A 333 -15.38 -27.16 1.75
CA LEU A 333 -14.64 -28.12 2.57
C LEU A 333 -14.96 -29.57 2.18
N PRO A 334 -14.01 -30.51 2.37
CA PRO A 334 -14.27 -31.94 2.18
C PRO A 334 -15.40 -32.45 3.09
N GLN A 335 -16.17 -33.44 2.61
CA GLN A 335 -17.31 -33.99 3.36
C GLN A 335 -16.89 -34.63 4.69
N ALA A 336 -15.72 -35.30 4.70
CA ALA A 336 -15.15 -35.91 5.89
C ALA A 336 -13.88 -35.14 6.29
N LEU A 337 -13.89 -34.61 7.51
CA LEU A 337 -12.72 -33.94 8.09
C LEU A 337 -12.03 -34.87 9.10
N PRO A 338 -10.70 -34.86 9.18
CA PRO A 338 -9.96 -35.62 10.19
C PRO A 338 -10.34 -35.21 11.61
N PRO A 339 -10.19 -36.10 12.61
CA PRO A 339 -10.52 -35.79 14.00
C PRO A 339 -9.74 -34.60 14.60
N THR A 340 -8.57 -34.29 14.05
CA THR A 340 -7.71 -33.17 14.46
C THR A 340 -8.20 -31.80 13.97
N PHE A 341 -9.18 -31.76 13.05
CA PHE A 341 -9.74 -30.53 12.51
C PHE A 341 -10.95 -30.05 13.30
N ARG A 342 -11.03 -28.74 13.51
CA ARG A 342 -12.23 -28.04 14.00
C ARG A 342 -12.53 -26.86 13.10
N ILE A 343 -13.78 -26.78 12.67
CA ILE A 343 -14.28 -25.69 11.84
C ILE A 343 -15.11 -24.75 12.69
N LYS A 344 -14.86 -23.44 12.58
CA LYS A 344 -15.67 -22.40 13.19
C LYS A 344 -16.13 -21.39 12.14
N VAL A 345 -17.35 -20.87 12.31
CA VAL A 345 -17.80 -19.75 11.49
C VAL A 345 -16.99 -18.54 11.89
N MET A 346 -16.45 -17.83 10.92
CA MET A 346 -15.85 -16.53 11.18
C MET A 346 -16.95 -15.53 11.54
N SER A 347 -16.98 -15.13 12.80
CA SER A 347 -17.91 -14.13 13.32
C SER A 347 -17.15 -13.03 14.04
N SER A 348 -17.77 -11.86 14.13
CA SER A 348 -17.25 -10.75 14.93
C SER A 348 -17.18 -11.04 16.43
N THR A 349 -17.85 -12.11 16.90
CA THR A 349 -17.84 -12.53 18.31
C THR A 349 -16.73 -13.52 18.61
N PHE A 350 -16.06 -14.10 17.60
CA PHE A 350 -14.98 -15.04 17.84
C PHE A 350 -13.69 -14.28 18.20
N PRO A 351 -13.01 -14.61 19.31
CA PRO A 351 -11.88 -13.84 19.84
C PRO A 351 -10.56 -14.17 19.10
N HIS A 352 -10.48 -13.78 17.82
CA HIS A 352 -9.36 -14.08 16.91
C HIS A 352 -7.99 -13.67 17.47
N LEU A 353 -7.88 -12.46 18.02
CA LEU A 353 -6.62 -11.96 18.58
C LEU A 353 -6.16 -12.77 19.80
N ARG A 354 -7.08 -13.21 20.66
CA ARG A 354 -6.76 -14.05 21.83
C ARG A 354 -6.32 -15.44 21.40
N LEU A 355 -6.94 -15.98 20.35
CA LEU A 355 -6.49 -17.23 19.75
C LEU A 355 -5.05 -17.11 19.25
N LEU A 356 -4.74 -16.05 18.48
CA LEU A 356 -3.39 -15.78 17.98
C LEU A 356 -2.38 -15.55 19.11
N ALA A 357 -2.77 -14.89 20.19
CA ALA A 357 -1.91 -14.68 21.35
C ALA A 357 -1.57 -15.98 22.11
N HIS A 358 -2.41 -17.01 22.00
CA HIS A 358 -2.26 -18.25 22.76
C HIS A 358 -0.97 -19.00 22.40
N SER A 359 -0.29 -19.56 23.40
CA SER A 359 1.00 -20.26 23.24
C SER A 359 0.88 -21.56 22.43
N SER A 360 -0.27 -22.23 22.46
CA SER A 360 -0.54 -23.43 21.66
C SER A 360 -0.62 -23.17 20.16
N VAL A 361 -0.93 -21.95 19.70
CA VAL A 361 -0.89 -21.64 18.27
C VAL A 361 0.56 -21.52 17.83
N LYS A 362 0.98 -22.38 16.89
CA LYS A 362 2.38 -22.47 16.42
C LYS A 362 2.60 -21.96 15.01
N LEU A 363 1.56 -22.01 14.18
CA LEU A 363 1.58 -21.60 12.77
C LEU A 363 0.23 -21.01 12.39
N VAL A 364 0.24 -19.99 11.55
CA VAL A 364 -0.96 -19.42 10.94
C VAL A 364 -0.92 -19.65 9.44
N ILE A 365 -1.97 -20.22 8.86
CA ILE A 365 -2.20 -20.19 7.41
C ILE A 365 -3.12 -19.01 7.14
N SER A 366 -2.63 -18.05 6.37
CA SER A 366 -3.29 -16.76 6.18
C SER A 366 -3.34 -16.39 4.72
N HIS A 367 -4.42 -15.70 4.34
CA HIS A 367 -4.49 -14.99 3.06
C HIS A 367 -3.50 -13.81 2.98
N CYS A 368 -2.81 -13.49 4.07
CA CYS A 368 -1.83 -12.40 4.15
C CYS A 368 -2.43 -11.03 3.78
N GLY A 369 -3.70 -10.79 4.12
CA GLY A 369 -4.21 -9.42 4.21
C GLY A 369 -3.46 -8.65 5.29
N MET A 370 -3.19 -7.37 5.07
CA MET A 370 -2.28 -6.58 5.89
C MET A 370 -2.60 -6.61 7.39
N VAL A 371 -3.89 -6.48 7.75
CA VAL A 371 -4.35 -6.56 9.14
C VAL A 371 -4.04 -7.95 9.72
N SER A 372 -4.50 -9.02 9.08
CA SER A 372 -4.34 -10.39 9.59
C SER A 372 -2.88 -10.86 9.65
N ALA A 373 -2.05 -10.42 8.70
CA ALA A 373 -0.61 -10.73 8.73
C ALA A 373 0.05 -10.09 9.97
N GLN A 374 -0.24 -8.82 10.24
CA GLN A 374 0.27 -8.14 11.43
C GLN A 374 -0.25 -8.75 12.72
N GLU A 375 -1.54 -9.14 12.79
CA GLU A 375 -2.09 -9.82 13.96
C GLU A 375 -1.31 -11.10 14.30
N ALA A 376 -0.96 -11.91 13.31
CA ALA A 376 -0.14 -13.11 13.53
C ALA A 376 1.31 -12.78 13.93
N LEU A 377 1.96 -11.86 13.22
CA LEU A 377 3.37 -11.51 13.45
C LEU A 377 3.59 -10.86 14.81
N VAL A 378 2.67 -10.01 15.25
CA VAL A 378 2.73 -9.36 16.57
C VAL A 378 2.78 -10.42 17.67
N PHE A 379 2.00 -11.50 17.58
CA PHE A 379 2.10 -12.62 18.52
C PHE A 379 3.21 -13.64 18.20
N GLY A 380 4.16 -13.28 17.33
CA GLY A 380 5.33 -14.09 16.99
C GLY A 380 5.00 -15.36 16.23
N LYS A 381 3.87 -15.41 15.52
CA LYS A 381 3.45 -16.61 14.80
C LYS A 381 3.97 -16.56 13.36
N PRO A 382 4.75 -17.55 12.90
CA PRO A 382 5.13 -17.64 11.51
C PRO A 382 3.89 -17.91 10.64
N ILE A 383 3.97 -17.55 9.36
CA ILE A 383 2.82 -17.57 8.45
C ILE A 383 3.10 -18.44 7.22
N LEU A 384 2.18 -19.34 6.91
CA LEU A 384 2.06 -19.92 5.57
C LEU A 384 1.07 -19.06 4.77
N CYS A 385 1.60 -18.23 3.88
CA CYS A 385 0.81 -17.32 3.07
C CYS A 385 0.13 -18.05 1.92
N LEU A 386 -1.15 -17.75 1.71
CA LEU A 386 -1.94 -18.12 0.54
C LEU A 386 -2.65 -16.87 0.03
N PRO A 387 -1.94 -15.93 -0.62
CA PRO A 387 -2.50 -14.64 -1.02
C PRO A 387 -3.44 -14.78 -2.22
N PHE A 388 -4.51 -13.99 -2.24
CA PHE A 388 -5.54 -14.05 -3.28
C PHE A 388 -5.80 -12.73 -4.00
N LEU A 389 -5.90 -11.63 -3.25
CA LEU A 389 -6.45 -10.37 -3.74
C LEU A 389 -5.46 -9.22 -3.60
N VAL A 390 -5.42 -8.34 -4.59
CA VAL A 390 -4.93 -6.95 -4.50
C VAL A 390 -3.54 -6.85 -3.86
N ASP A 391 -3.46 -6.51 -2.57
CA ASP A 391 -2.23 -6.25 -1.81
C ASP A 391 -1.69 -7.48 -1.08
N GLN A 392 -2.48 -8.55 -0.99
CA GLN A 392 -2.10 -9.78 -0.29
C GLN A 392 -0.79 -10.39 -0.84
N PRO A 393 -0.53 -10.43 -2.15
CA PRO A 393 0.77 -10.89 -2.66
C PRO A 393 1.94 -10.03 -2.19
N ASP A 394 1.76 -8.70 -2.10
CA ASP A 394 2.82 -7.77 -1.66
C ASP A 394 3.13 -7.92 -0.17
N VAL A 395 2.10 -8.18 0.65
CA VAL A 395 2.25 -8.49 2.07
C VAL A 395 2.92 -9.85 2.25
N ALA A 396 2.51 -10.86 1.48
CA ALA A 396 3.13 -12.19 1.51
C ALA A 396 4.63 -12.12 1.15
N ALA A 397 5.01 -11.33 0.15
CA ALA A 397 6.41 -11.10 -0.21
C ALA A 397 7.21 -10.53 0.98
N ARG A 398 6.68 -9.54 1.70
CA ARG A 398 7.32 -8.95 2.90
C ARG A 398 7.46 -9.97 4.04
N VAL A 399 6.45 -10.81 4.26
CA VAL A 399 6.51 -11.88 5.26
C VAL A 399 7.62 -12.88 4.95
N VAL A 400 7.74 -13.27 3.67
CA VAL A 400 8.78 -14.19 3.19
C VAL A 400 10.17 -13.54 3.28
N ASP A 401 10.33 -12.30 2.82
CA ASP A 401 11.58 -11.55 2.85
C ASP A 401 12.07 -11.29 4.27
N ALA A 402 11.15 -11.09 5.22
CA ALA A 402 11.48 -10.99 6.64
C ALA A 402 11.90 -12.32 7.28
N GLY A 403 11.80 -13.43 6.53
CA GLY A 403 12.07 -14.78 6.98
C GLY A 403 11.05 -15.29 7.99
N ALA A 404 9.84 -14.74 8.00
CA ALA A 404 8.77 -15.04 8.95
C ALA A 404 7.67 -15.95 8.36
N GLY A 405 7.80 -16.35 7.09
CA GLY A 405 6.84 -17.23 6.44
C GLY A 405 7.30 -17.83 5.13
N LEU A 406 6.40 -18.63 4.55
CA LEU A 406 6.52 -19.23 3.21
C LEU A 406 5.21 -18.96 2.46
N VAL A 407 5.24 -19.00 1.13
CA VAL A 407 4.06 -18.72 0.28
C VAL A 407 3.66 -19.94 -0.53
N LEU A 408 2.36 -20.16 -0.69
CA LEU A 408 1.75 -21.10 -1.63
C LEU A 408 1.21 -20.32 -2.84
N ASP A 409 1.32 -20.90 -4.04
CA ASP A 409 0.69 -20.35 -5.22
C ASP A 409 -0.79 -20.74 -5.24
N LYS A 410 -1.69 -19.76 -5.12
CA LYS A 410 -3.13 -19.98 -5.11
C LYS A 410 -3.64 -20.76 -6.33
N THR A 411 -2.97 -20.65 -7.46
CA THR A 411 -3.40 -21.31 -8.71
C THR A 411 -2.91 -22.75 -8.81
N HIS A 412 -1.85 -23.09 -8.07
CA HIS A 412 -1.22 -24.39 -8.14
C HIS A 412 -0.45 -24.71 -6.86
N PHE A 413 -1.00 -25.58 -6.02
CA PHE A 413 -0.26 -26.20 -4.92
C PHE A 413 -0.77 -27.62 -4.67
N THR A 414 0.05 -28.45 -4.01
CA THR A 414 -0.31 -29.83 -3.66
C THR A 414 -0.41 -30.02 -2.15
N ALA A 415 -1.10 -31.08 -1.72
CA ALA A 415 -1.13 -31.48 -0.31
C ALA A 415 0.29 -31.72 0.23
N GLU A 416 1.16 -32.31 -0.57
CA GLU A 416 2.56 -32.54 -0.21
C GLU A 416 3.33 -31.24 0.00
N GLU A 417 3.12 -30.24 -0.86
CA GLU A 417 3.74 -28.93 -0.70
C GLU A 417 3.25 -28.20 0.56
N VAL A 418 1.93 -28.26 0.85
CA VAL A 418 1.36 -27.74 2.10
C VAL A 418 2.04 -28.37 3.30
N ARG A 419 2.16 -29.71 3.30
CA ARG A 419 2.80 -30.47 4.36
C ARG A 419 4.25 -30.06 4.57
N GLN A 420 5.04 -30.03 3.50
CA GLN A 420 6.46 -29.68 3.55
C GLN A 420 6.68 -28.26 4.10
N LYS A 421 5.95 -27.27 3.56
CA LYS A 421 6.09 -25.87 3.99
C LYS A 421 5.58 -25.66 5.42
N ALA A 422 4.46 -26.27 5.81
CA ALA A 422 3.98 -26.20 7.19
C ALA A 422 4.99 -26.81 8.18
N LEU A 423 5.52 -27.99 7.89
CA LEU A 423 6.53 -28.63 8.73
C LEU A 423 7.84 -27.83 8.78
N MET A 424 8.26 -27.21 7.69
CA MET A 424 9.43 -26.34 7.67
C MET A 424 9.25 -25.14 8.61
N LEU A 425 8.10 -24.47 8.56
CA LEU A 425 7.77 -23.35 9.45
C LEU A 425 7.67 -23.76 10.92
N LEU A 426 7.17 -24.97 11.18
CA LEU A 426 6.99 -25.49 12.54
C LEU A 426 8.29 -26.02 13.17
N ARG A 427 9.18 -26.64 12.37
CA ARG A 427 10.41 -27.29 12.86
C ARG A 427 11.63 -26.38 12.84
N ASN A 428 11.67 -25.40 11.93
CA ASN A 428 12.78 -24.45 11.89
C ASN A 428 12.47 -23.21 12.73
N ALA A 429 13.09 -23.14 13.92
CA ALA A 429 12.89 -22.06 14.87
C ALA A 429 13.30 -20.67 14.35
N SER A 430 14.04 -20.55 13.23
CA SER A 430 14.35 -19.24 12.63
C SER A 430 13.08 -18.48 12.22
N TYR A 431 12.07 -19.17 11.68
CA TYR A 431 10.82 -18.52 11.25
C TYR A 431 10.05 -17.92 12.42
N ALA A 432 9.93 -18.65 13.53
CA ALA A 432 9.30 -18.14 14.74
C ALA A 432 10.09 -16.98 15.36
N ARG A 433 11.42 -17.06 15.40
CA ARG A 433 12.28 -15.94 15.86
C ARG A 433 12.12 -14.70 14.99
N ASN A 434 12.08 -14.88 13.67
CA ASN A 434 11.89 -13.77 12.73
C ASN A 434 10.49 -13.17 12.83
N ALA A 435 9.44 -13.99 12.97
CA ALA A 435 8.09 -13.52 13.21
C ALA A 435 8.02 -12.69 14.51
N ALA A 436 8.62 -13.17 15.60
CA ALA A 436 8.71 -12.43 16.86
C ALA A 436 9.49 -11.11 16.72
N ARG A 437 10.60 -11.10 15.97
CA ARG A 437 11.37 -9.89 15.66
C ARG A 437 10.53 -8.86 14.90
N VAL A 438 9.82 -9.28 13.86
CA VAL A 438 8.92 -8.39 13.10
C VAL A 438 7.79 -7.89 13.99
N GLY A 439 7.18 -8.76 14.79
CA GLY A 439 6.15 -8.38 15.76
C GLY A 439 6.61 -7.36 16.80
N ALA A 440 7.86 -7.46 17.27
CA ALA A 440 8.44 -6.47 18.17
C ALA A 440 8.66 -5.11 17.48
N ALA A 441 9.13 -5.11 16.23
CA ALA A 441 9.28 -3.89 15.44
C ALA A 441 7.92 -3.21 15.18
N LEU A 442 6.89 -4.00 14.82
CA LEU A 442 5.51 -3.53 14.70
C LEU A 442 5.05 -2.85 16.00
N ARG A 443 5.18 -3.51 17.16
CA ARG A 443 4.81 -2.92 18.46
C ARG A 443 5.47 -1.56 18.74
N SER A 444 6.72 -1.38 18.31
CA SER A 444 7.48 -0.16 18.60
C SER A 444 6.98 1.09 17.87
N ALA A 445 6.12 0.94 16.85
CA ALA A 445 5.54 2.07 16.12
C ALA A 445 4.29 2.69 16.80
N GLY A 446 3.88 2.17 17.96
CA GLY A 446 2.94 2.85 18.87
C GLY A 446 1.45 2.63 18.60
N GLY A 447 1.05 2.11 17.43
CA GLY A 447 -0.31 1.63 17.22
C GLY A 447 -1.38 2.72 17.39
N ILE A 448 -2.44 2.37 18.13
CA ILE A 448 -3.59 3.23 18.37
C ILE A 448 -3.21 4.53 19.11
N GLU A 449 -2.32 4.44 20.11
CA GLU A 449 -1.87 5.60 20.88
C GLU A 449 -1.17 6.63 19.99
N ARG A 450 -0.26 6.17 19.13
CA ARG A 450 0.43 7.03 18.14
C ARG A 450 -0.55 7.72 17.20
N VAL A 451 -1.61 7.02 16.78
CA VAL A 451 -2.68 7.63 15.95
C VAL A 451 -3.41 8.73 16.71
N THR A 452 -3.75 8.51 17.99
CA THR A 452 -4.37 9.54 18.82
C THR A 452 -3.49 10.79 18.95
N ASP A 453 -2.19 10.62 19.16
CA ASP A 453 -1.22 11.74 19.21
C ASP A 453 -1.13 12.49 17.89
N ILE A 454 -1.18 11.76 16.76
CA ILE A 454 -1.17 12.37 15.43
C ILE A 454 -2.46 13.16 15.18
N ILE A 455 -3.61 12.64 15.58
CA ILE A 455 -4.89 13.37 15.51
C ILE A 455 -4.82 14.65 16.35
N ALA A 456 -4.38 14.54 17.60
CA ALA A 456 -4.24 15.68 18.51
C ALA A 456 -3.26 16.73 17.97
N SER A 457 -2.07 16.31 17.54
CA SER A 457 -1.08 17.23 16.96
C SER A 457 -1.55 17.88 15.66
N THR A 458 -2.34 17.18 14.83
CA THR A 458 -2.91 17.76 13.61
C THR A 458 -3.93 18.85 13.94
N LEU A 459 -4.80 18.59 14.92
CA LEU A 459 -5.78 19.58 15.40
C LEU A 459 -5.11 20.78 16.07
N GLN A 460 -4.00 20.57 16.77
CA GLN A 460 -3.31 21.62 17.53
C GLN A 460 -2.35 22.46 16.67
N PHE A 461 -1.59 21.83 15.77
CA PHE A 461 -0.47 22.48 15.05
C PHE A 461 -0.67 22.56 13.52
N GLY A 462 -1.73 21.94 12.99
CA GLY A 462 -1.92 21.79 11.55
C GLY A 462 -0.85 20.94 10.88
N THR A 463 -0.76 20.99 9.55
CA THR A 463 0.22 20.20 8.77
C THR A 463 1.29 21.04 8.06
N HIS A 464 1.18 22.38 8.11
CA HIS A 464 2.10 23.30 7.40
C HIS A 464 3.58 23.07 7.72
N HIS A 465 3.89 22.71 8.98
CA HIS A 465 5.26 22.44 9.43
C HIS A 465 5.82 21.09 8.94
N LEU A 466 4.95 20.19 8.46
CA LEU A 466 5.31 18.89 7.89
C LEU A 466 5.40 18.93 6.35
N THR A 467 4.86 19.97 5.72
CA THR A 467 4.79 20.09 4.25
C THR A 467 6.18 20.16 3.62
N PRO A 468 6.57 19.14 2.81
CA PRO A 468 7.86 19.13 2.13
C PRO A 468 8.02 20.27 1.12
N VAL A 469 9.27 20.67 0.87
CA VAL A 469 9.59 21.82 0.00
C VAL A 469 9.20 21.57 -1.45
N ASP A 470 9.26 20.34 -1.94
CA ASP A 470 8.86 19.98 -3.31
C ASP A 470 7.36 20.23 -3.58
N LEU A 471 6.51 20.19 -2.55
CA LEU A 471 5.10 20.56 -2.67
C LEU A 471 4.89 22.07 -2.80
N LYS A 472 5.86 22.88 -2.37
CA LYS A 472 5.84 24.36 -2.46
C LYS A 472 6.49 24.89 -3.74
N LEU A 473 7.14 24.03 -4.52
CA LEU A 473 7.88 24.41 -5.73
C LEU A 473 7.12 24.05 -7.01
N PRO A 474 7.26 24.85 -8.09
CA PRO A 474 6.81 24.43 -9.42
C PRO A 474 7.49 23.14 -9.87
N TRP A 475 6.75 22.28 -10.58
CA TRP A 475 7.22 20.95 -11.00
C TRP A 475 8.57 20.97 -11.73
N HIS A 476 8.85 21.99 -12.55
CA HIS A 476 10.09 22.10 -13.32
C HIS A 476 11.31 22.31 -12.43
N LYS A 477 11.15 22.98 -11.28
CA LYS A 477 12.23 23.13 -10.28
C LYS A 477 12.47 21.84 -9.50
N VAL A 478 11.39 21.13 -9.18
CA VAL A 478 11.48 19.83 -8.48
C VAL A 478 12.30 18.83 -9.29
N VAL A 479 12.13 18.78 -10.62
CA VAL A 479 12.90 17.89 -11.50
C VAL A 479 14.16 18.54 -12.08
N MET A 480 14.50 19.76 -11.62
CA MET A 480 15.66 20.55 -12.08
C MET A 480 15.73 20.76 -13.59
N LEU A 481 14.57 20.86 -14.26
CA LEU A 481 14.50 21.01 -15.72
C LEU A 481 15.14 22.31 -16.20
N ASP A 482 15.04 23.37 -15.41
CA ASP A 482 15.74 24.64 -15.61
C ASP A 482 17.26 24.48 -15.59
N VAL A 483 17.80 23.72 -14.64
CA VAL A 483 19.23 23.39 -14.56
C VAL A 483 19.67 22.53 -15.75
N TRP A 484 18.89 21.51 -16.11
CA TRP A 484 19.17 20.67 -17.28
C TRP A 484 19.16 21.49 -18.58
N ALA A 485 18.26 22.46 -18.72
CA ALA A 485 18.26 23.37 -19.85
C ALA A 485 19.54 24.22 -19.91
N VAL A 486 20.06 24.69 -18.77
CA VAL A 486 21.34 25.41 -18.70
C VAL A 486 22.50 24.50 -19.12
N TYR A 487 22.57 23.26 -18.61
CA TYR A 487 23.62 22.31 -19.02
C TYR A 487 23.56 21.96 -20.50
N ALA A 488 22.35 21.75 -21.05
CA ALA A 488 22.17 21.53 -22.47
C ALA A 488 22.63 22.74 -23.30
N ALA A 489 22.32 23.96 -22.85
CA ALA A 489 22.77 25.18 -23.51
C ALA A 489 24.31 25.31 -23.50
N LEU A 490 24.96 25.10 -22.36
CA LEU A 490 26.43 25.12 -22.24
C LEU A 490 27.09 24.07 -23.13
N PHE A 491 26.54 22.85 -23.16
CA PHE A 491 27.02 21.78 -24.03
C PHE A 491 26.89 22.19 -25.51
N CYS A 492 25.72 22.66 -25.94
CA CYS A 492 25.49 23.15 -27.30
C CYS A 492 26.45 24.29 -27.67
N SER A 493 26.67 25.27 -26.78
CA SER A 493 27.62 26.37 -27.00
C SER A 493 29.05 25.86 -27.15
N SER A 494 29.47 24.87 -26.35
CA SER A 494 30.80 24.27 -26.47
C SER A 494 31.01 23.54 -27.80
N VAL A 495 29.99 22.80 -28.28
CA VAL A 495 30.01 22.13 -29.59
C VAL A 495 30.09 23.15 -30.73
N VAL A 496 29.33 24.24 -30.67
CA VAL A 496 29.39 25.34 -31.66
C VAL A 496 30.77 26.00 -31.64
N PHE A 497 31.32 26.28 -30.45
CA PHE A 497 32.65 26.87 -30.31
C PHE A 497 33.74 25.97 -30.90
N MET A 498 33.75 24.67 -30.55
CA MET A 498 34.70 23.70 -31.12
C MET A 498 34.59 23.63 -32.65
N ARG A 499 33.38 23.71 -33.20
CA ARG A 499 33.16 23.74 -34.66
C ARG A 499 33.72 25.00 -35.30
N ILE A 500 33.50 26.17 -34.69
CA ILE A 500 34.05 27.45 -35.19
C ILE A 500 35.58 27.41 -35.14
N VAL A 501 36.17 27.00 -34.02
CA VAL A 501 37.63 26.87 -33.88
C VAL A 501 38.18 25.86 -34.89
N GLY A 502 37.52 24.72 -35.08
CA GLY A 502 37.91 23.73 -36.09
C GLY A 502 37.88 24.29 -37.51
N ILE A 503 36.84 25.06 -37.88
CA ILE A 503 36.77 25.75 -39.18
C ILE A 503 37.91 26.76 -39.32
N LEU A 504 38.19 27.57 -38.29
CA LEU A 504 39.27 28.55 -38.30
C LEU A 504 40.65 27.89 -38.44
N ILE A 505 40.90 26.80 -37.72
CA ILE A 505 42.13 26.00 -37.84
C ILE A 505 42.26 25.45 -39.27
N MET A 506 41.20 24.86 -39.81
CA MET A 506 41.22 24.33 -41.19
C MET A 506 41.45 25.42 -42.23
N GLN A 507 40.84 26.60 -42.08
CA GLN A 507 41.08 27.75 -42.95
C GLN A 507 42.52 28.26 -42.83
N GLY A 508 43.06 28.32 -41.61
CA GLY A 508 44.45 28.69 -41.34
C GLY A 508 45.43 27.71 -41.99
N LEU A 509 45.21 26.40 -41.82
CA LEU A 509 46.01 25.34 -42.46
C LEU A 509 45.92 25.42 -43.99
N TYR A 510 44.73 25.67 -44.55
CA TYR A 510 44.54 25.83 -45.98
C TYR A 510 45.27 27.05 -46.54
N ALA A 511 45.21 28.19 -45.84
CA ALA A 511 45.95 29.40 -46.21
C ALA A 511 47.47 29.17 -46.17
N LEU A 512 47.97 28.48 -45.13
CA LEU A 512 49.38 28.14 -44.99
C LEU A 512 49.84 27.19 -46.10
N ALA A 513 49.06 26.15 -46.39
CA ALA A 513 49.33 25.23 -47.51
C ALA A 513 49.37 25.99 -48.85
N ARG A 514 48.44 26.93 -49.08
CA ARG A 514 48.42 27.77 -50.27
C ARG A 514 49.65 28.67 -50.38
N MET A 515 50.06 29.30 -49.29
CA MET A 515 51.31 30.07 -49.25
C MET A 515 52.53 29.20 -49.58
N CYS A 516 52.62 27.98 -49.02
CA CYS A 516 53.69 27.04 -49.35
C CYS A 516 53.67 26.66 -50.84
N THR A 517 52.50 26.41 -51.44
CA THR A 517 52.39 26.13 -52.88
C THR A 517 52.76 27.33 -53.74
N ASP A 518 52.41 28.55 -53.34
CA ASP A 518 52.76 29.76 -54.08
C ASP A 518 54.27 30.07 -54.01
N VAL A 519 54.91 29.85 -52.85
CA VAL A 519 56.37 29.97 -52.69
C VAL A 519 57.11 28.90 -53.50
N CYS A 520 56.66 27.65 -53.46
CA CYS A 520 57.24 26.57 -54.26
C CYS A 520 56.98 26.75 -55.78
N GLY A 521 55.83 27.29 -56.18
CA GLY A 521 55.49 27.60 -57.57
C GLY A 521 56.25 28.82 -58.12
N GLY A 522 56.53 29.82 -57.28
CA GLY A 522 57.37 30.97 -57.62
C GLY A 522 58.83 30.59 -57.91
N ALA A 523 59.36 29.58 -57.21
CA ALA A 523 60.69 29.04 -57.47
C ALA A 523 60.83 28.42 -58.88
N HIS A 524 59.74 27.90 -59.46
CA HIS A 524 59.76 27.31 -60.80
C HIS A 524 59.77 28.38 -61.92
N LYS A 525 59.19 29.57 -61.69
CA LYS A 525 59.24 30.69 -62.65
C LYS A 525 60.58 31.42 -62.69
N LEU A 526 61.36 31.40 -61.62
CA LEU A 526 62.69 32.04 -61.56
C LEU A 526 63.78 31.28 -62.33
N MET A 527 63.59 30.00 -62.68
CA MET A 527 64.55 29.25 -63.48
C MET A 527 64.46 29.48 -65.01
N GLN A 528 63.44 30.19 -65.52
CA GLN A 528 63.26 30.38 -66.97
C GLN A 528 63.77 31.74 -67.52
N PHE A 529 64.23 32.67 -66.66
CA PHE A 529 64.55 34.05 -67.08
C PHE A 529 66.05 34.41 -67.17
N HIS A 530 66.95 33.43 -67.35
CA HIS A 530 68.37 33.70 -67.61
C HIS A 530 68.91 33.01 -68.86
N HIS A 531 68.59 33.57 -70.03
CA HIS A 531 69.47 33.51 -71.20
C HIS A 531 69.50 34.90 -71.88
N PRO A 532 70.62 35.64 -71.79
CA PRO A 532 70.76 36.91 -72.49
C PRO A 532 71.72 36.81 -73.69
N VAL A 533 71.66 37.86 -74.54
CA VAL A 533 72.71 38.33 -75.46
C VAL A 533 72.77 37.57 -76.82
N ALA A 534 72.95 38.17 -78.00
CA ALA A 534 73.16 39.54 -78.47
C ALA A 534 72.78 39.62 -79.96
N THR A 535 72.31 40.78 -80.38
CA THR A 535 72.42 41.29 -81.76
C THR A 535 73.83 41.85 -82.01
N PRO A 536 74.47 41.57 -83.17
CA PRO A 536 75.67 42.28 -83.59
C PRO A 536 75.34 43.36 -84.65
N PRO A 537 76.30 44.26 -84.93
CA PRO A 537 76.05 45.61 -85.42
C PRO A 537 76.28 45.77 -86.94
N ARG A 538 75.80 46.87 -87.52
CA ARG A 538 76.62 47.92 -88.17
C ARG A 538 75.81 48.83 -89.09
N ARG A 539 76.18 50.11 -88.99
CA ARG A 539 76.21 51.18 -90.01
C ARG A 539 74.89 51.63 -90.63
#